data_AF-A0A7Z9Y456-F1
#
_entry.id   AF-A0A7Z9Y456-F1
#
_cell.length_a   1.000
_cell.length_b   1.000
_cell.length_c   1.000
_cell.angle_alpha   90.00
_cell.angle_beta   90.00
_cell.angle_gamma   90.00
#
_symmetry.space_group_name_H-M   'P 1'
#
loop_
_entity.id
_entity.type
_entity.pdbx_description
1 polymer ?
#
loop_
_entity_poly.entity_id
_entity_poly.type
_entity_poly.pdbx_seq_one_letter_code
_entity_poly.pdbx_strand_id
1 'polypeptide(L)'
;MPVGRFLGGIAALIWDEATDRYLLLRRAAHKDVGAGHWECVTGRVDQGESYEDALHREVQEEIGIPAQIQFIIGTTHFYRGPPARKTNCSASATPAPSLIPRP
;
A
#
# COMPACT_ATOMS: atom_id res chain seq x y z
N MET A 1 10.38 2.82 20.48
CA MET A 1 10.45 2.95 19.00
C MET A 1 9.20 3.68 18.54
N PRO A 2 9.28 4.73 17.70
CA PRO A 2 8.09 5.47 17.31
C PRO A 2 7.22 4.57 16.44
N VAL A 3 5.94 4.41 16.81
CA VAL A 3 4.97 3.68 15.99
C VAL A 3 4.73 4.51 14.73
N GLY A 4 5.17 4.02 13.57
CA GLY A 4 4.87 4.63 12.28
C GLY A 4 3.36 4.84 12.13
N ARG A 5 2.95 6.07 11.80
CA ARG A 5 1.54 6.42 11.52
C ARG A 5 1.08 5.97 10.13
N PHE A 6 1.91 5.24 9.41
CA PHE A 6 1.66 4.73 8.07
C PHE A 6 1.67 3.21 8.12
N LEU A 7 0.62 2.60 7.58
CA LEU A 7 0.53 1.15 7.40
C LEU A 7 0.81 0.86 5.93
N GLY A 8 1.86 0.09 5.66
CA GLY A 8 2.16 -0.45 4.35
C GLY A 8 1.46 -1.80 4.15
N GLY A 9 0.98 -2.04 2.94
CA GLY A 9 0.46 -3.34 2.54
C GLY A 9 0.91 -3.65 1.12
N ILE A 10 1.07 -4.93 0.83
CA ILE A 10 1.38 -5.44 -0.50
C ILE A 10 0.24 -6.31 -1.00
N ALA A 11 0.12 -6.38 -2.31
CA ALA A 11 -0.71 -7.33 -3.01
C ALA A 11 0.10 -7.89 -4.19
N ALA A 12 0.15 -9.21 -4.32
CA ALA A 12 0.86 -9.88 -5.40
C ALA A 12 -0.15 -10.59 -6.31
N LEU A 13 -0.10 -10.24 -7.60
CA LEU A 13 -0.78 -10.97 -8.66
C LEU A 13 0.24 -11.91 -9.31
N ILE A 14 0.03 -13.21 -9.18
CA ILE A 14 0.97 -14.22 -9.67
C ILE A 14 0.44 -14.77 -10.99
N TRP A 15 1.30 -14.74 -12.00
CA TRP A 15 1.04 -15.28 -13.33
C TRP A 15 1.97 -16.46 -13.58
N ASP A 16 1.40 -17.56 -14.04
CA ASP A 16 2.13 -18.74 -14.50
C ASP A 16 2.27 -18.69 -16.02
N GLU A 17 3.51 -18.48 -16.48
CA GLU A 17 3.86 -18.43 -17.90
C GLU A 17 3.59 -19.76 -18.62
N ALA A 18 3.74 -20.90 -17.93
CA ALA A 18 3.58 -22.21 -18.57
C ALA A 18 2.13 -22.53 -18.93
N THR A 19 1.18 -22.02 -18.13
CA THR A 19 -0.25 -22.29 -18.34
C THR A 19 -1.07 -21.07 -18.75
N ASP A 20 -0.42 -19.91 -18.83
CA ASP A 20 -1.02 -18.59 -19.09
C ASP A 20 -2.21 -18.29 -18.16
N ARG A 21 -2.03 -18.57 -16.87
CA ARG A 21 -3.08 -18.42 -15.85
C ARG A 21 -2.61 -17.60 -14.67
N TYR A 22 -3.58 -16.95 -14.02
CA TYR A 22 -3.35 -16.21 -12.79
C TYR A 22 -3.73 -17.05 -11.58
N LEU A 23 -2.89 -17.01 -10.55
CA LEU A 23 -3.18 -17.64 -9.28
C LEU A 23 -3.99 -16.67 -8.41
N LEU A 24 -5.15 -17.14 -7.98
CA LEU A 24 -5.98 -16.48 -6.99
C LEU A 24 -6.18 -17.44 -5.82
N LEU A 25 -6.11 -16.90 -4.61
CA LEU A 25 -6.37 -17.64 -3.40
C LEU A 25 -7.86 -17.61 -3.11
N ARG A 26 -8.43 -18.77 -2.80
CA ARG A 26 -9.81 -18.87 -2.35
C ARG A 26 -9.84 -19.04 -0.84
N ARG A 27 -10.44 -18.08 -0.13
CA ARG A 27 -10.56 -18.16 1.33
C ARG A 27 -11.30 -19.43 1.74
N ALA A 28 -10.77 -20.15 2.72
CA ALA A 28 -11.35 -21.39 3.23
C ALA A 28 -12.79 -21.16 3.75
N ALA A 29 -13.69 -22.10 3.45
CA ALA A 29 -15.14 -21.97 3.64
C ALA A 29 -15.61 -21.85 5.10
N HIS A 30 -14.73 -22.03 6.08
CA HIS A 30 -15.05 -22.06 7.51
C HIS A 30 -14.71 -20.76 8.26
N LYS A 31 -14.28 -19.68 7.58
CA LYS A 31 -14.05 -18.37 8.21
C LYS A 31 -15.31 -17.51 8.14
N ASP A 32 -15.68 -16.91 9.28
CA ASP A 32 -16.97 -16.24 9.56
C ASP A 32 -17.29 -15.00 8.70
N VAL A 33 -16.35 -14.48 7.89
CA VAL A 33 -16.57 -13.34 6.99
C VAL A 33 -15.83 -13.58 5.66
N GLY A 34 -16.56 -13.50 4.54
CA GLY A 34 -15.96 -13.57 3.18
C GLY A 34 -15.69 -14.98 2.64
N ALA A 35 -16.40 -16.00 3.13
CA ALA A 35 -16.28 -17.37 2.63
C ALA A 35 -16.46 -17.43 1.09
N GLY A 36 -15.45 -17.96 0.38
CA GLY A 36 -15.52 -18.20 -1.05
C GLY A 36 -15.12 -17.04 -1.98
N HIS A 37 -14.69 -15.89 -1.46
CA HIS A 37 -14.10 -14.84 -2.29
C HIS A 37 -12.70 -15.23 -2.79
N TRP A 38 -12.43 -14.85 -4.04
CA TRP A 38 -11.10 -14.93 -4.63
C TRP A 38 -10.33 -13.66 -4.26
N GLU A 39 -9.17 -13.85 -3.66
CA GLU A 39 -8.27 -12.78 -3.26
C GLU A 39 -6.90 -13.05 -3.89
N CYS A 40 -6.15 -11.98 -4.13
CA CYS A 40 -4.73 -12.10 -4.42
C CYS A 40 -3.98 -12.42 -3.12
N VAL A 41 -2.69 -12.78 -3.22
CA VAL A 41 -1.81 -12.80 -2.05
C VAL A 41 -1.72 -11.38 -1.53
N THR A 42 -2.02 -11.16 -0.26
CA THR A 42 -1.93 -9.83 0.34
C THR A 42 -1.29 -9.93 1.70
N GLY A 43 -0.49 -8.92 2.05
CA GLY A 43 0.28 -8.94 3.27
C GLY A 43 0.52 -7.57 3.84
N ARG A 44 0.87 -7.54 5.13
CA ARG A 44 1.29 -6.29 5.79
C ARG A 44 2.80 -6.18 5.70
N VAL A 45 3.28 -4.97 5.45
CA VAL A 45 4.71 -4.66 5.52
C VAL A 45 5.06 -4.30 6.96
N ASP A 46 6.09 -4.94 7.50
CA ASP A 46 6.58 -4.63 8.84
C ASP A 46 7.47 -3.38 8.85
N GLN A 47 7.63 -2.75 10.01
CA GLN A 47 8.43 -1.53 10.10
C GLN A 47 9.91 -1.83 9.88
N GLY A 48 10.48 -1.16 8.87
CA GLY A 48 11.88 -1.36 8.47
C GLY A 48 12.07 -2.50 7.46
N GLU A 49 11.00 -3.19 7.06
CA GLU A 49 10.98 -4.17 5.98
C GLU A 49 10.79 -3.46 4.63
N SER A 50 11.43 -3.96 3.57
CA SER A 50 11.16 -3.49 2.21
C SER A 50 9.85 -4.08 1.66
N TYR A 51 9.28 -3.47 0.63
CA TYR A 51 8.04 -4.00 0.04
C TYR A 51 8.29 -5.34 -0.67
N GLU A 52 9.48 -5.50 -1.24
CA GLU A 52 9.95 -6.71 -1.89
C GLU A 52 10.12 -7.85 -0.89
N ASP A 53 10.79 -7.59 0.24
CA ASP A 53 10.97 -8.59 1.30
C ASP A 53 9.63 -9.04 1.88
N ALA A 54 8.74 -8.09 2.16
CA ALA A 54 7.39 -8.38 2.62
C ALA A 54 6.61 -9.25 1.62
N LEU A 55 6.71 -8.94 0.32
CA LEU A 55 6.06 -9.71 -0.73
C LEU A 55 6.61 -11.13 -0.82
N HIS A 56 7.94 -11.30 -0.77
CA HIS A 56 8.55 -12.64 -0.78
C HIS A 56 8.16 -13.46 0.45
N ARG A 57 8.14 -12.85 1.64
CA ARG A 57 7.70 -13.50 2.88
C ARG A 57 6.25 -13.98 2.77
N GLU A 58 5.33 -13.10 2.38
CA GLU A 58 3.89 -13.41 2.32
C GLU A 58 3.57 -14.45 1.25
N VAL A 59 4.20 -14.37 0.08
CA VAL A 59 4.06 -15.39 -0.98
C VAL A 59 4.59 -16.75 -0.50
N GLN A 60 5.72 -16.75 0.22
CA GLN A 60 6.30 -17.97 0.76
C GLN A 60 5.43 -18.59 1.89
N GLU A 61 4.79 -17.76 2.72
CA GLU A 61 3.89 -18.22 3.79
C GLU A 61 2.55 -18.75 3.25
N GLU A 62 1.94 -18.09 2.26
CA GLU A 62 0.61 -18.46 1.76
C GLU A 62 0.64 -19.55 0.68
N ILE A 63 1.66 -19.56 -0.19
CA ILE A 63 1.71 -20.46 -1.35
C ILE A 63 2.88 -21.44 -1.25
N GLY A 64 3.96 -21.06 -0.57
CA GLY A 64 5.13 -21.92 -0.41
C GLY A 64 6.06 -22.00 -1.64
N ILE A 65 5.88 -21.13 -2.63
CA ILE A 65 6.69 -21.10 -3.85
C ILE A 65 7.54 -19.82 -3.94
N PRO A 66 8.75 -19.90 -4.50
CA PRO A 66 9.50 -18.70 -4.84
C PRO A 66 8.82 -17.98 -6.02
N ALA A 67 8.54 -16.70 -5.87
CA ALA A 67 8.04 -15.84 -6.95
C ALA A 67 9.09 -14.81 -7.36
N GLN A 68 9.11 -14.46 -8.64
CA GLN A 68 9.93 -13.38 -9.18
C GLN A 68 9.08 -12.14 -9.44
N ILE A 69 9.50 -10.99 -8.93
CA ILE A 69 8.85 -9.71 -9.18
C ILE A 69 9.19 -9.28 -10.61
N GLN A 70 8.17 -9.12 -11.46
CA GLN A 70 8.37 -8.61 -12.82
C GLN A 70 8.23 -7.08 -12.88
N PHE A 71 7.10 -6.55 -12.45
CA PHE A 71 6.81 -5.12 -12.49
C PHE A 71 5.76 -4.74 -11.44
N ILE A 72 5.70 -3.43 -11.15
CA ILE A 72 4.69 -2.86 -10.26
C ILE A 72 3.46 -2.52 -11.09
N ILE A 73 2.30 -3.10 -10.73
CA ILE A 73 1.01 -2.81 -11.39
C ILE A 73 0.51 -1.42 -11.01
N GLY A 74 0.65 -1.05 -9.74
CA GLY A 74 0.27 0.28 -9.25
C GLY A 74 0.40 0.40 -7.73
N THR A 75 0.36 1.65 -7.27
CA THR A 75 0.41 1.99 -5.85
C THR A 75 -0.81 2.83 -5.49
N THR A 76 -1.45 2.52 -4.37
CA THR A 76 -2.57 3.32 -3.86
C THR A 76 -2.30 3.71 -2.42
N HIS A 77 -2.75 4.90 -2.02
CA HIS A 77 -2.69 5.36 -0.64
C HIS A 77 -4.05 5.94 -0.26
N PHE A 78 -4.48 5.67 0.97
CA PHE A 78 -5.71 6.22 1.52
C PHE A 78 -5.47 6.66 2.96
N TYR A 79 -5.98 7.84 3.29
CA TYR A 79 -5.94 8.33 4.66
C TYR A 79 -7.03 7.64 5.47
N ARG A 80 -6.64 6.88 6.49
CA ARG A 80 -7.58 6.35 7.49
C ARG A 80 -7.69 7.32 8.66
N GLY A 81 -8.88 7.84 8.87
CA GLY A 81 -9.20 8.76 9.96
C GLY A 81 -10.47 9.55 9.65
N PRO A 82 -11.00 10.31 10.63
CA PRO A 82 -12.06 11.29 10.37
C PRO A 82 -11.61 12.20 9.22
N PRO A 83 -12.50 12.60 8.30
CA PRO A 83 -12.15 13.55 7.25
C PRO A 83 -11.53 14.78 7.91
N ALA A 84 -10.29 15.10 7.55
CA ALA A 84 -9.65 16.30 8.04
C ALA A 84 -10.57 17.48 7.69
N ARG A 85 -10.96 18.27 8.71
CA ARG A 85 -11.76 19.47 8.52
C ARG A 85 -11.09 20.27 7.41
N LYS A 86 -11.81 20.57 6.31
CA LYS A 86 -11.31 21.48 5.27
C LYS A 86 -11.07 22.82 5.94
N THR A 87 -9.85 23.06 6.44
CA THR A 87 -9.41 24.41 6.71
C THR A 87 -9.26 25.03 5.34
N ASN A 88 -10.18 25.93 5.00
CA ASN A 88 -9.96 26.87 3.93
C ASN A 88 -8.60 27.53 4.20
N CYS A 89 -7.56 27.10 3.48
CA CYS A 89 -6.33 27.86 3.41
C CYS A 89 -6.66 29.13 2.63
N SER A 90 -7.22 30.13 3.32
CA SER A 90 -7.02 31.51 2.90
C SER A 90 -5.55 31.79 3.12
N ALA A 91 -4.74 31.64 2.07
CA ALA A 91 -3.45 32.27 2.04
C ALA A 91 -3.71 33.78 2.15
N SER A 92 -3.60 34.33 3.35
CA SER A 92 -3.45 35.77 3.50
C SER A 92 -2.08 36.10 2.92
N ALA A 93 -2.08 36.55 1.66
CA ALA A 93 -0.91 37.18 1.07
C ALA A 93 -0.53 38.33 1.99
N THR A 94 0.54 38.15 2.76
CA THR A 94 1.14 39.25 3.51
C THR A 94 1.74 40.17 2.44
N PRO A 95 1.34 41.45 2.37
CA PRO A 95 1.91 42.35 1.39
C PRO A 95 3.41 42.49 1.65
N ALA A 96 4.21 42.39 0.58
CA ALA A 96 5.66 42.51 0.63
C ALA A 96 6.07 43.85 1.29
N PRO A 97 7.13 43.89 2.12
CA PRO A 97 7.59 45.13 2.71
C PRO A 97 8.10 46.07 1.63
N SER A 98 7.63 47.32 1.64
CA SER A 98 8.06 48.38 0.73
C SER A 98 9.57 48.65 0.89
N LEU A 99 10.30 48.43 -0.20
CA LEU A 99 11.70 48.83 -0.32
C LEU A 99 11.81 50.36 -0.27
N ILE A 100 12.38 50.88 0.82
CA ILE A 100 12.79 52.29 0.94
C ILE A 100 13.96 52.53 -0.03
N PRO A 101 13.90 53.52 -0.93
CA PRO A 101 15.07 53.86 -1.74
C PRO A 101 16.12 54.53 -0.84
N ARG A 102 17.34 54.00 -0.89
CA ARG A 102 18.51 54.62 -0.22
C ARG A 102 18.97 55.86 -1.02
N PRO A 103 19.57 56.86 -0.35
CA PRO A 103 19.94 58.15 -0.93
C PRO A 103 21.03 58.05 -2.01
#